data_AF-A0A0N4TF82-F1
#
_entry.id   AF-A0A0N4TF82-F1
#
_cell.length_a   1.000
_cell.length_b   1.000
_cell.length_c   1.000
_cell.angle_alpha   90.00
_cell.angle_beta   90.00
_cell.angle_gamma   90.00
#
_symmetry.space_group_name_H-M   'P 1'
#
loop_
_entity.id
_entity.type
_entity.pdbx_description
1 polymer ?
#
loop_
_entity_poly.entity_id
_entity_poly.type
_entity_poly.pdbx_seq_one_letter_code
_entity_poly.pdbx_strand_id
1 'polypeptide(L)'
;WEYFGNEGKRVFAFAVKRFFISDANVKFTSSDIVLENLIFLGMTALIDPPRDDAANAIKQCKEAGIKVYMITGDHPTTAVAVARKIGLIGIGDEMVWFSF
;
A
#
# COMPACT_ATOMS: atom_id res chain seq x y z
N TRP A 1 7.27 2.95 9.09
CA TRP A 1 6.31 2.42 8.09
C TRP A 1 6.46 3.10 6.74
N GLU A 2 6.74 4.42 6.68
CA GLU A 2 7.03 5.13 5.42
C GLU A 2 8.13 4.47 4.59
N TYR A 3 9.20 3.98 5.24
CA TYR A 3 10.24 3.18 4.61
C TYR A 3 9.68 2.01 3.77
N PHE A 4 8.78 1.21 4.35
CA PHE A 4 8.17 0.07 3.66
C PHE A 4 7.19 0.51 2.55
N GLY A 5 6.44 1.59 2.77
CA GLY A 5 5.56 2.15 1.75
C GLY A 5 6.33 2.66 0.53
N ASN A 6 7.50 3.29 0.76
CA ASN A 6 8.39 3.76 -0.30
C ASN A 6 9.06 2.62 -1.09
N GLU A 7 9.06 1.40 -0.56
CA GLU A 7 9.46 0.18 -1.27
C GLU A 7 8.29 -0.51 -2.01
N GLY A 8 7.10 0.10 -2.01
CA GLY A 8 5.90 -0.46 -2.63
C GLY A 8 5.25 -1.59 -1.82
N LYS A 9 5.52 -1.68 -0.51
CA LYS A 9 4.92 -2.70 0.36
C LYS A 9 3.62 -2.19 1.00
N ARG A 10 2.59 -3.04 1.08
CA ARG A 10 1.39 -2.81 1.88
C ARG A 10 1.73 -3.04 3.35
N VAL A 11 1.53 -2.03 4.20
CA VAL A 11 1.89 -2.09 5.63
C VAL A 11 0.63 -2.25 6.47
N PHE A 12 0.60 -3.26 7.34
CA PHE A 12 -0.47 -3.47 8.32
C PHE A 12 0.10 -3.33 9.73
N ALA A 13 -0.58 -2.54 10.57
CA ALA A 13 -0.29 -2.42 11.99
C ALA A 13 -1.31 -3.19 12.80
N PHE A 14 -0.86 -3.89 13.85
CA PHE A 14 -1.70 -4.65 14.74
C PHE A 14 -1.65 -4.07 16.14
N ALA A 15 -2.80 -3.98 16.78
CA ALA A 15 -2.93 -3.58 18.16
C ALA A 15 -4.07 -4.35 18.82
N VAL A 16 -4.01 -4.48 20.15
CA VAL A 16 -5.01 -5.20 20.92
C VAL A 16 -5.49 -4.37 22.11
N LYS A 17 -6.76 -4.53 22.45
CA LYS A 17 -7.33 -4.08 23.72
C LYS A 17 -7.87 -5.28 24.46
N ARG A 18 -7.49 -5.42 25.72
CA ARG A 18 -8.01 -6.48 26.59
C ARG A 18 -9.20 -5.94 27.37
N PHE A 19 -10.28 -6.70 27.37
CA PHE A 19 -11.47 -6.41 28.14
C PHE A 19 -11.59 -7.45 29.25
N PHE A 20 -11.90 -7.00 30.46
CA PHE A 20 -12.26 -7.90 31.55
C PHE A 20 -13.78 -8.02 31.56
N ILE A 21 -14.27 -9.23 31.31
CA ILE A 21 -15.70 -9.50 31.20
C ILE A 21 -16.13 -10.29 32.43
N SER A 22 -17.19 -9.82 33.10
CA SER A 22 -17.78 -10.50 34.25
C SER A 22 -18.92 -11.46 33.90
N ASP A 23 -19.55 -11.30 32.73
CA ASP A 23 -20.63 -12.16 32.22
C ASP A 23 -20.20 -12.87 30.93
N ALA A 24 -20.25 -14.20 30.92
CA ALA A 24 -19.86 -15.03 29.77
C ALA A 24 -20.70 -14.76 28.51
N ASN A 25 -21.86 -14.10 28.62
CA ASN A 25 -22.76 -13.81 27.50
C ASN A 25 -22.59 -12.42 26.88
N VAL A 26 -21.55 -11.67 27.24
CA VAL A 26 -21.30 -10.35 26.63
C VAL A 26 -21.09 -10.49 25.12
N LYS A 27 -21.89 -9.73 24.37
CA LYS A 27 -21.76 -9.58 22.91
C LYS A 27 -21.09 -8.25 22.62
N PHE A 28 -19.99 -8.29 21.87
CA PHE A 28 -19.36 -7.09 21.35
C PHE A 28 -20.14 -6.57 20.15
N THR A 29 -20.34 -5.26 20.13
CA THR A 29 -20.94 -4.48 19.05
C THR A 29 -19.91 -3.50 18.49
N SER A 30 -20.24 -2.86 17.37
CA SER A 30 -19.37 -1.85 16.76
C SER A 30 -19.12 -0.65 17.68
N SER A 31 -20.06 -0.31 18.56
CA SER A 31 -19.88 0.77 19.55
C SER A 31 -18.87 0.43 20.66
N ASP A 32 -18.55 -0.84 20.86
CA ASP A 32 -17.55 -1.27 21.84
C ASP A 32 -16.11 -1.17 21.31
N ILE A 33 -15.95 -0.86 20.01
CA ILE A 33 -14.65 -0.65 19.37
C ILE A 33 -14.11 0.71 19.82
N VAL A 34 -13.33 0.69 20.91
CA VAL A 34 -12.61 1.87 21.40
C VAL A 34 -11.23 1.92 20.75
N LEU A 35 -11.00 2.94 19.91
CA LEU A 35 -9.72 3.14 19.21
C LEU A 35 -8.62 3.77 20.09
N GLU A 36 -8.93 4.07 21.34
CA GLU A 36 -8.01 4.65 22.33
C GLU A 36 -7.39 3.59 23.25
N ASN A 37 -6.18 3.87 23.74
CA ASN A 37 -5.44 3.03 24.70
C ASN A 37 -5.22 1.59 24.21
N LEU A 38 -4.97 1.41 22.91
CA LEU A 38 -4.60 0.13 22.32
C LEU A 38 -3.14 -0.21 22.64
N ILE A 39 -2.86 -1.49 22.87
CA ILE A 39 -1.50 -2.00 23.01
C ILE A 39 -1.00 -2.36 21.61
N PHE A 40 0.00 -1.63 21.12
CA PHE A 40 0.64 -1.94 19.85
C PHE A 40 1.37 -3.28 19.93
N LEU A 41 1.07 -4.18 19.00
CA LEU A 41 1.69 -5.51 18.94
C LEU A 41 2.84 -5.55 17.93
N GLY A 42 2.76 -4.75 16.88
CA GLY A 42 3.75 -4.74 15.80
C GLY A 42 3.12 -4.43 14.44
N MET A 43 3.93 -4.56 13.40
CA MET A 43 3.50 -4.37 12.01
C MET A 43 4.09 -5.43 11.10
N THR A 44 3.42 -5.67 9.97
CA THR A 44 3.93 -6.47 8.86
C THR A 44 3.88 -5.67 7.57
N ALA A 45 4.76 -6.02 6.61
CA ALA A 45 4.81 -5.40 5.30
C ALA A 45 4.76 -6.49 4.23
N LEU A 46 3.76 -6.44 3.36
CA LEU A 46 3.54 -7.38 2.28
C LEU A 46 3.93 -6.74 0.96
N ILE A 47 4.71 -7.44 0.14
CA ILE A 47 5.01 -7.02 -1.21
C ILE A 47 4.03 -7.66 -2.18
N ASP A 48 3.44 -6.85 -3.04
CA ASP A 48 2.70 -7.29 -4.22
C ASP A 48 3.60 -6.98 -5.43
N PRO A 49 4.45 -7.93 -5.86
CA PRO A 49 5.44 -7.63 -6.88
C PRO A 49 4.74 -7.33 -8.21
N PRO A 50 5.18 -6.31 -8.96
CA PRO A 50 4.73 -6.13 -10.32
C PRO A 50 5.07 -7.38 -11.15
N ARG A 51 4.25 -7.69 -12.16
CA ARG A 51 4.51 -8.82 -13.05
C ARG A 51 5.90 -8.70 -13.69
N ASP A 52 6.58 -9.83 -13.81
CA ASP A 52 7.97 -9.89 -14.29
C ASP A 52 8.13 -9.35 -15.73
N ASP A 53 7.08 -9.47 -16.55
CA ASP A 53 7.04 -9.01 -17.93
C ASP A 53 6.78 -7.50 -18.08
N ALA A 54 6.24 -6.84 -17.03
CA ALA A 54 5.79 -5.45 -17.11
C ALA A 54 6.94 -4.51 -17.48
N ALA A 55 8.12 -4.69 -16.90
CA ALA A 55 9.28 -3.84 -17.20
C ALA A 55 9.75 -3.97 -18.65
N ASN A 56 9.75 -5.20 -19.19
CA ASN A 56 10.12 -5.44 -20.59
C ASN A 56 9.09 -4.85 -21.56
N ALA A 57 7.79 -5.03 -21.27
CA ALA A 57 6.72 -4.45 -22.08
C ALA A 57 6.81 -2.92 -22.12
N ILE A 58 7.00 -2.28 -20.96
CA ILE A 58 7.17 -0.83 -20.85
C ILE A 58 8.38 -0.37 -21.67
N LYS A 59 9.51 -1.07 -21.57
CA LYS A 59 10.72 -0.75 -22.34
C LYS A 59 10.46 -0.79 -23.85
N GLN A 60 9.85 -1.88 -24.34
CA GLN A 60 9.54 -2.04 -25.77
C GLN A 60 8.57 -0.95 -26.27
N CYS A 61 7.53 -0.63 -25.49
CA CYS A 61 6.62 0.46 -25.82
C CYS A 61 7.34 1.81 -25.92
N LYS A 62 8.22 2.12 -24.96
CA LYS A 62 9.00 3.37 -24.97
C LYS A 62 9.94 3.44 -26.17
N GLU A 63 10.65 2.35 -26.49
CA GLU A 63 11.53 2.28 -27.67
C GLU A 63 10.77 2.45 -28.99
N ALA A 64 9.50 2.01 -29.03
CA ALA A 64 8.60 2.22 -30.16
C ALA A 64 7.93 3.61 -30.19
N GLY A 65 8.24 4.51 -29.24
CA GLY A 65 7.62 5.84 -29.14
C GLY A 65 6.18 5.84 -28.62
N ILE A 66 5.72 4.73 -28.02
CA ILE A 66 4.37 4.58 -27.45
C ILE A 66 4.36 5.12 -26.03
N LYS A 67 3.37 5.99 -25.72
CA LYS A 67 3.14 6.49 -24.36
C LYS A 67 2.47 5.42 -23.51
N VAL A 68 3.01 5.18 -22.32
CA VAL A 68 2.48 4.22 -21.34
C VAL A 68 2.00 4.96 -20.10
N TYR A 69 0.82 4.60 -19.60
CA TYR A 69 0.22 5.18 -18.40
C TYR A 69 -0.08 4.07 -17.39
N MET A 70 0.06 4.37 -16.09
CA MET A 70 -0.37 3.48 -15.00
C MET A 70 -1.67 4.00 -14.42
N ILE A 71 -2.66 3.11 -14.28
CA ILE A 71 -3.90 3.36 -13.55
C ILE A 71 -3.87 2.43 -12.34
N THR A 72 -3.91 2.98 -11.13
CA THR A 72 -3.91 2.20 -9.89
C THR A 72 -4.76 2.90 -8.83
N GLY A 73 -5.35 2.10 -7.94
CA GLY A 73 -6.03 2.57 -6.72
C GLY A 73 -5.12 2.52 -5.48
N ASP A 74 -3.84 2.17 -5.64
CA ASP A 74 -2.89 2.14 -4.53
C ASP A 74 -2.57 3.56 -4.02
N HIS A 75 -2.13 3.63 -2.76
CA HIS A 75 -1.67 4.87 -2.15
C HIS A 75 -0.52 5.50 -2.97
N PRO A 76 -0.43 6.85 -3.06
CA PRO A 76 0.54 7.54 -3.90
C PRO A 76 2.00 7.08 -3.76
N THR A 77 2.46 6.87 -2.53
CA THR A 77 3.84 6.42 -2.25
C THR A 77 4.14 5.03 -2.84
N THR A 78 3.19 4.10 -2.71
CA THR A 78 3.32 2.74 -3.27
C THR A 78 3.32 2.78 -4.79
N ALA A 79 2.40 3.54 -5.39
CA ALA A 79 2.30 3.68 -6.83
C ALA A 79 3.57 4.27 -7.45
N VAL A 80 4.17 5.29 -6.83
CA VAL A 80 5.47 5.87 -7.25
C VAL A 80 6.57 4.81 -7.18
N ALA A 81 6.63 4.05 -6.08
CA ALA A 81 7.64 3.02 -5.89
C ALA A 81 7.54 1.93 -6.98
N VAL A 82 6.32 1.45 -7.27
CA VAL A 82 6.06 0.46 -8.32
C VAL A 82 6.40 1.03 -9.70
N ALA A 83 5.95 2.25 -10.02
CA ALA A 83 6.20 2.89 -11.31
C ALA A 83 7.70 3.08 -11.59
N ARG A 84 8.50 3.43 -10.57
CA ARG A 84 9.97 3.48 -10.68
C ARG A 84 10.56 2.09 -10.87
N LYS A 85 10.11 1.11 -10.09
CA LYS A 85 10.62 -0.28 -10.14
C LYS A 85 10.45 -0.93 -11.51
N ILE A 86 9.32 -0.66 -12.19
CA ILE A 86 9.06 -1.21 -13.54
C ILE A 86 9.60 -0.33 -14.67
N GLY A 87 10.33 0.75 -14.36
CA GLY A 87 10.89 1.67 -15.36
C GLY A 87 9.87 2.52 -16.09
N LEU A 88 8.66 2.70 -15.53
CA LEU A 88 7.64 3.58 -16.10
C LEU A 88 8.04 5.05 -15.98
N ILE A 89 8.61 5.43 -14.83
CA ILE A 89 9.08 6.79 -14.54
C ILE A 89 10.52 6.78 -14.01
N GLY A 90 11.29 7.81 -14.37
CA GLY A 90 12.65 8.06 -13.92
C GLY A 90 12.76 9.10 -12.80
N ILE A 91 14.00 9.49 -12.48
CA ILE A 91 14.26 10.59 -11.54
C ILE A 91 13.93 11.90 -12.23
N GLY A 92 13.01 12.68 -11.66
CA GLY A 92 12.60 13.99 -12.17
C GLY A 92 11.32 13.99 -13.01
N ASP A 93 10.73 12.83 -13.28
CA ASP A 93 9.43 12.75 -13.96
C ASP A 93 8.30 13.26 -13.05
N GLU A 94 7.45 14.12 -13.60
CA GLU A 94 6.26 14.62 -12.91
C GLU A 94 5.12 13.59 -12.92
N MET A 95 4.43 13.51 -11.79
CA MET A 95 3.28 12.63 -11.62
C MET A 95 2.01 13.46 -11.53
N VAL A 96 1.01 13.12 -12.34
CA VAL A 96 -0.29 13.79 -12.32
C VAL A 96 -1.29 12.88 -11.62
N TRP A 97 -1.84 13.36 -10.51
CA TRP A 97 -2.84 12.65 -9.72
C TRP A 97 -4.24 13.14 -10.05
N PHE A 98 -5.11 12.21 -10.43
CA PHE A 98 -6.54 12.48 -10.59
C PHE A 98 -7.27 11.84 -9.41
N SER A 99 -7.99 12.66 -8.64
CA SER A 99 -8.97 12.17 -7.68
C SER A 99 -10.32 12.15 -8.40
N PHE A 100 -10.94 10.97 -8.48
CA PHE A 100 -12.33 10.81 -8.94
C PHE A 100 -13.28 10.83 -7.73
#